data_AF-A0A7S2IK91-F1
#
_entry.id   AF-A0A7S2IK91-F1
#
_cell.length_a   1.000
_cell.length_b   1.000
_cell.length_c   1.000
_cell.angle_alpha   90.00
_cell.angle_beta   90.00
_cell.angle_gamma   90.00
#
_symmetry.space_group_name_H-M   'P 1'
#
loop_
_entity.id
_entity.type
_entity.pdbx_description
1 polymer ?
#
loop_
_entity_poly.entity_id
_entity_poly.type
_entity_poly.pdbx_seq_one_letter_code
_entity_poly.pdbx_strand_id
1 'polypeptide(L)'
;GCEELVMLGDQKQLPPTTFCHKARTLGLHESLFERLVRLGLPHTMLRVQYRMHPGLAVFPSQAFYSSLLSDGLKPEDRPCPKGYAWPDKATPLCFEGVGESGEQLEEVVGTSRRNRREATR
;
A
#
# COMPACT_ATOMS: atom_id res chain seq x y z
N GLY A 1 -0.30 9.62 -34.45
CA GLY A 1 0.36 8.59 -33.61
C GLY A 1 0.74 9.24 -32.30
N CYS A 2 1.04 8.47 -31.25
CA CYS A 2 1.62 9.06 -30.04
C CYS A 2 3.04 9.54 -30.38
N GLU A 3 3.33 10.82 -30.17
CA GLU A 3 4.64 11.44 -30.46
C GLU A 3 5.49 11.60 -29.18
N GLU A 4 4.83 11.78 -28.04
CA GLU A 4 5.46 11.88 -26.72
C GLU A 4 4.61 11.12 -25.69
N LEU A 5 5.26 10.29 -24.88
CA LEU A 5 4.61 9.43 -23.88
C LEU A 5 5.27 9.60 -22.52
N VAL A 6 4.47 10.00 -21.52
CA VAL A 6 4.86 10.00 -20.11
C VAL A 6 4.04 8.95 -19.38
N MET A 7 4.72 8.06 -18.64
CA MET A 7 4.07 7.04 -17.83
C MET A 7 4.38 7.26 -16.37
N LEU A 8 3.33 7.27 -15.54
CA LEU A 8 3.41 7.38 -14.09
C LEU A 8 2.85 6.09 -13.49
N GLY A 9 3.57 5.52 -12.53
CA GLY A 9 3.17 4.26 -11.89
C GLY A 9 4.12 3.88 -10.77
N ASP A 10 3.73 2.83 -10.05
CA ASP A 10 4.50 2.26 -8.95
C ASP A 10 4.35 0.74 -8.95
N GLN A 11 5.42 0.05 -9.36
CA GLN A 11 5.49 -1.42 -9.43
C GLN A 11 5.47 -2.11 -8.06
N LYS A 12 5.48 -1.36 -6.95
CA LYS A 12 5.34 -1.90 -5.59
C LYS A 12 3.90 -1.89 -5.09
N GLN A 13 2.97 -1.31 -5.87
CA GLN A 13 1.55 -1.25 -5.55
C GLN A 13 0.75 -2.31 -6.33
N LEU A 14 -0.58 -2.18 -6.35
CA LEU A 14 -1.47 -3.19 -6.91
C LEU A 14 -1.26 -3.35 -8.43
N PRO A 15 -0.99 -4.57 -8.93
CA PRO A 15 -0.93 -4.85 -10.35
C PRO A 15 -2.34 -4.92 -10.97
N PRO A 16 -2.45 -4.90 -12.31
CA PRO A 16 -3.69 -5.17 -13.03
C PRO A 16 -4.42 -6.44 -12.56
N THR A 17 -5.70 -6.31 -12.22
CA THR A 17 -6.53 -7.46 -11.82
C THR A 17 -6.85 -8.33 -13.04
N THR A 18 -6.30 -9.54 -13.09
CA THR A 18 -6.51 -10.50 -14.19
C THR A 18 -7.22 -11.74 -13.67
N PHE A 19 -8.52 -11.88 -13.95
CA PHE A 19 -9.32 -13.04 -13.50
C PHE A 19 -9.02 -14.32 -14.29
N CYS A 20 -8.69 -14.19 -15.58
CA CYS A 20 -8.36 -15.34 -16.41
C CYS A 20 -6.96 -15.86 -16.08
N HIS A 21 -6.90 -17.05 -15.49
CA HIS A 21 -5.63 -17.68 -15.13
C HIS A 21 -4.70 -17.83 -16.33
N LYS A 22 -5.21 -18.32 -17.47
CA LYS A 22 -4.41 -18.46 -18.71
C LYS A 22 -3.82 -17.12 -19.15
N ALA A 23 -4.62 -16.04 -19.16
CA ALA A 23 -4.14 -14.72 -19.56
C ALA A 23 -3.08 -14.18 -18.58
N ARG A 24 -3.26 -14.42 -17.28
CA ARG A 24 -2.27 -14.05 -16.26
C ARG A 24 -0.94 -14.76 -16.47
N THR A 25 -0.97 -16.07 -16.72
CA THR A 25 0.22 -16.88 -16.99
C THR A 25 0.92 -16.46 -18.30
N LEU A 26 0.15 -15.96 -19.27
CA LEU A 26 0.67 -15.36 -20.50
C LEU A 26 1.14 -13.89 -20.33
N GLY A 27 1.14 -13.35 -19.11
CA GLY A 27 1.75 -12.05 -18.79
C GLY A 27 0.80 -10.85 -18.77
N LEU A 28 -0.51 -11.03 -18.92
CA LEU A 28 -1.46 -9.89 -18.94
C LEU A 28 -1.53 -9.10 -17.63
N HIS A 29 -1.01 -9.67 -16.54
CA HIS A 29 -0.91 -9.00 -15.24
C HIS A 29 0.28 -8.04 -15.15
N GLU A 30 1.22 -8.07 -16.10
CA GLU A 30 2.35 -7.14 -16.13
C GLU A 30 1.93 -5.89 -16.92
N SER A 31 1.98 -4.74 -16.26
CA SER A 31 1.74 -3.46 -16.91
C SER A 31 2.85 -3.14 -17.92
N LEU A 32 2.53 -2.30 -18.91
CA LEU A 32 3.54 -1.77 -19.83
C LEU A 32 4.68 -1.06 -19.08
N PHE A 33 4.35 -0.33 -18.01
CA PHE A 33 5.33 0.37 -17.18
C PHE A 33 6.32 -0.60 -16.53
N GLU A 34 5.82 -1.64 -15.85
CA GLU A 34 6.66 -2.68 -15.23
C GLU A 34 7.56 -3.36 -16.25
N ARG A 35 7.01 -3.69 -17.43
CA ARG A 35 7.78 -4.31 -18.51
C ARG A 35 8.92 -3.41 -19.00
N LEU A 36 8.67 -2.11 -19.17
CA LEU A 36 9.71 -1.16 -19.59
C LEU A 36 10.78 -0.97 -18.51
N VAL A 37 10.39 -0.88 -17.23
CA VAL A 37 11.32 -0.82 -16.09
C VAL A 37 12.20 -2.08 -16.05
N ARG A 38 11.60 -3.27 -16.24
CA ARG A 38 12.33 -4.55 -16.29
C ARG A 38 13.31 -4.64 -17.46
N LEU A 39 12.97 -4.05 -18.61
CA LEU A 39 13.87 -3.94 -19.77
C LEU A 39 14.99 -2.92 -19.57
N GLY A 40 15.05 -2.24 -18.41
CA GLY A 40 16.12 -1.31 -18.08
C GLY A 40 15.92 0.09 -18.65
N LEU A 41 14.69 0.45 -19.05
CA LEU A 41 14.44 1.83 -19.46
C LEU A 41 14.70 2.78 -18.29
N PRO A 42 15.34 3.94 -18.54
CA PRO A 42 15.53 4.96 -17.53
C PRO A 42 14.20 5.39 -16.93
N HIS A 43 14.13 5.41 -15.61
CA HIS A 43 12.97 5.86 -14.85
C HIS A 43 13.44 6.57 -13.58
N THR A 44 12.60 7.43 -13.04
CA THR A 44 12.91 8.21 -11.83
C THR A 44 11.87 7.94 -10.77
N MET A 45 12.34 7.57 -9.58
CA MET A 45 11.50 7.46 -8.39
C MET A 45 11.42 8.83 -7.70
N LEU A 46 10.21 9.31 -7.41
CA LEU A 46 10.00 10.45 -6.52
C LEU A 46 10.22 10.00 -5.06
N ARG A 47 11.14 10.68 -4.37
CA ARG A 47 11.65 10.20 -3.07
C ARG A 47 11.08 10.91 -1.85
N VAL A 48 10.31 11.99 -2.02
CA VAL A 48 9.76 12.75 -0.88
C VAL A 48 8.27 12.47 -0.76
N GLN A 49 7.85 11.91 0.37
CA GLN A 49 6.44 11.66 0.68
C GLN A 49 5.85 12.83 1.50
N TYR A 50 4.65 13.27 1.14
CA TYR A 50 3.95 14.40 1.78
C TYR A 50 2.56 14.01 2.31
N ARG A 51 2.26 12.71 2.42
CA ARG A 51 0.91 12.25 2.79
C ARG A 51 0.83 11.93 4.28
N MET A 52 1.67 11.02 4.76
CA MET A 52 1.52 10.36 6.06
C MET A 52 2.51 10.88 7.09
N HIS A 53 2.23 10.62 8.37
CA HIS A 53 3.15 10.88 9.47
C HIS A 53 4.48 10.12 9.28
N PRO A 54 5.66 10.70 9.60
CA PRO A 54 6.95 10.02 9.41
C PRO A 54 7.01 8.62 10.05
N GLY A 55 6.45 8.45 11.25
CA GLY A 55 6.37 7.14 11.91
C GLY A 55 5.58 6.07 11.15
N LEU A 56 4.59 6.46 10.33
CA LEU A 56 3.86 5.55 9.45
C LEU A 56 4.66 5.19 8.19
N ALA A 57 5.50 6.10 7.71
CA ALA A 57 6.29 5.92 6.50
C ALA A 57 7.45 4.94 6.65
N VAL A 58 7.95 4.76 7.88
CA VAL A 58 9.11 3.89 8.19
C VAL A 58 8.94 2.49 7.62
N PHE A 59 7.84 1.80 7.98
CA PHE A 59 7.61 0.43 7.54
C PHE A 59 7.50 0.28 6.01
N PRO A 60 6.61 0.98 5.30
CA PRO A 60 6.51 0.82 3.85
C PRO A 60 7.78 1.27 3.12
N SER A 61 8.48 2.31 3.59
CA SER A 61 9.77 2.75 3.01
C SER A 61 10.80 1.62 3.07
N GLN A 62 10.96 0.98 4.23
CA GLN A 62 11.89 -0.13 4.42
C GLN A 62 11.48 -1.37 3.64
N ALA A 63 10.20 -1.76 3.73
CA ALA A 63 9.70 -3.02 3.17
C ALA A 63 9.64 -3.03 1.63
N PHE A 64 9.28 -1.89 1.01
CA PHE A 64 8.98 -1.86 -0.42
C PHE A 64 9.92 -0.99 -1.25
N TYR A 65 10.57 0.00 -0.62
CA TYR A 65 11.34 1.04 -1.33
C TYR A 65 12.80 1.15 -0.88
N SER A 66 13.35 0.13 -0.22
CA SER A 66 14.75 0.09 0.21
C SER A 66 15.18 1.32 1.04
N SER A 67 14.26 1.87 1.83
CA SER A 67 14.46 3.11 2.62
C SER A 67 14.78 4.36 1.79
N LEU A 68 14.42 4.39 0.50
CA LEU A 68 14.66 5.54 -0.38
C LEU A 68 13.60 6.63 -0.25
N LEU A 69 12.47 6.38 0.43
CA LEU A 69 11.48 7.42 0.74
C LEU A 69 11.94 8.23 1.95
N SER A 70 11.85 9.55 1.79
CA SER A 70 12.11 10.57 2.80
C SER A 70 10.84 11.36 3.09
N ASP A 71 10.74 11.91 4.29
CA ASP A 71 9.58 12.66 4.72
C ASP A 71 9.73 14.15 4.38
N GLY A 72 8.76 14.68 3.64
CA GLY A 72 8.63 16.12 3.38
C GLY A 72 7.81 16.86 4.43
N LEU A 73 7.29 16.14 5.43
CA LEU A 73 6.49 16.64 6.54
C LEU A 73 7.16 16.31 7.86
N LYS A 74 6.88 17.13 8.87
CA LYS A 74 7.27 16.84 10.24
C LYS A 74 6.14 16.11 10.99
N PRO A 75 6.45 15.43 12.11
CA PRO A 75 5.43 14.81 12.96
C PRO A 75 4.26 15.74 13.31
N GLU A 76 4.54 17.02 13.53
CA GLU A 76 3.55 18.02 13.93
C GLU A 76 2.55 18.36 12.81
N ASP A 77 2.88 18.08 11.55
CA ASP A 77 1.98 18.29 10.40
C ASP A 77 0.93 17.17 10.28
N ARG A 78 1.12 16.05 10.99
CA ARG A 78 0.24 14.86 10.98
C ARG A 78 0.07 14.28 12.39
N PRO A 79 -0.40 15.08 13.37
CA PRO A 79 -0.50 14.65 14.76
C PRO A 79 -1.55 13.54 14.92
N CYS A 80 -1.45 12.80 16.01
CA CYS A 80 -2.48 11.83 16.40
C CYS A 80 -3.87 12.48 16.48
N PRO A 81 -4.87 11.96 15.75
CA PRO A 81 -6.25 12.41 15.87
C PRO A 81 -6.75 12.34 17.32
N LYS A 82 -7.52 13.36 17.72
CA LYS A 82 -8.13 13.40 19.05
C LYS A 82 -9.27 12.38 19.15
N GLY A 83 -9.58 11.97 20.38
CA GLY A 83 -10.72 11.08 20.66
C GLY A 83 -10.39 9.59 20.66
N TYR A 84 -9.11 9.22 20.51
CA TYR A 84 -8.65 7.84 20.58
C TYR A 84 -7.45 7.72 21.53
N ALA A 85 -7.42 6.63 22.30
CA ALA A 85 -6.35 6.35 23.26
C ALA A 85 -5.18 5.65 22.56
N TRP A 86 -4.41 6.42 21.78
CA TRP A 86 -3.27 5.89 21.03
C TRP A 86 -2.24 5.21 21.97
N PRO A 87 -1.76 3.99 21.63
CA PRO A 87 -0.71 3.32 22.41
C PRO A 87 0.57 4.15 22.49
N ASP A 88 0.93 4.81 21.39
CA ASP A 88 1.97 5.83 21.33
C ASP A 88 1.32 7.18 21.00
N LYS A 89 1.50 8.17 21.87
CA LYS A 89 0.95 9.52 21.66
C LYS A 89 1.66 10.29 20.54
N ALA A 90 2.86 9.86 20.15
CA ALA A 90 3.65 10.51 19.10
C ALA A 90 3.37 9.92 17.71
N THR A 91 2.86 8.69 17.60
CA THR A 91 2.67 8.01 16.32
C THR A 91 1.21 7.58 16.14
N PRO A 92 0.52 8.02 15.06
CA PRO A 92 -0.88 7.66 14.81
C PRO A 92 -1.01 6.24 14.23
N LEU A 93 -0.48 5.24 14.93
CA LEU A 93 -0.52 3.84 14.54
C LEU A 93 -0.98 2.98 15.73
N CYS A 94 -2.00 2.17 15.50
CA CYS A 94 -2.42 1.12 16.42
C CYS A 94 -2.85 -0.10 15.61
N PHE A 95 -2.45 -1.28 16.05
CA PHE A 95 -2.98 -2.54 15.54
C PHE A 95 -3.85 -3.16 16.64
N GLU A 96 -5.17 -3.11 16.44
CA GLU A 96 -6.15 -3.63 17.39
C GLU A 96 -6.42 -5.11 17.13
N GLY A 97 -6.20 -5.95 18.14
CA GLY A 97 -6.51 -7.38 18.05
C GLY A 97 -8.02 -7.62 18.01
N VAL A 98 -8.48 -8.31 16.97
CA VAL A 98 -9.88 -8.75 16.83
C VAL A 98 -9.96 -10.26 17.04
N GLY A 99 -10.43 -10.67 18.23
CA GLY A 99 -10.53 -12.08 18.62
C GLY A 99 -9.22 -12.66 19.14
N GLU A 100 -9.19 -13.98 19.27
CA GLU A 100 -7.99 -14.71 19.68
C GLU A 100 -7.17 -15.15 18.47
N SER A 101 -5.86 -15.30 18.66
CA SER A 101 -4.96 -15.77 17.60
C SER A 101 -5.41 -17.15 17.08
N GLY A 102 -5.67 -17.23 15.77
CA GLY A 102 -6.12 -18.46 15.12
C GLY A 102 -7.64 -18.67 15.10
N GLU A 103 -8.43 -17.76 15.67
CA GLU A 103 -9.88 -17.79 15.58
C GLU A 103 -10.35 -17.44 14.16
N GLN A 104 -11.15 -18.32 13.53
CA GLN A 104 -11.73 -18.04 12.20
C GLN A 104 -13.02 -17.23 12.35
N LEU A 105 -12.90 -15.92 12.15
CA LEU A 105 -13.99 -14.95 12.33
C LEU A 105 -14.64 -14.46 11.03
N GLU A 106 -14.09 -14.83 9.88
CA GLU A 106 -14.62 -14.43 8.57
C GLU A 106 -15.78 -15.34 8.12
N GLU A 107 -16.89 -14.72 7.71
CA GLU A 107 -18.03 -15.37 7.08
C GLU A 107 -18.01 -15.13 5.56
N VAL A 108 -18.28 -16.16 4.76
CA VAL A 108 -18.44 -16.01 3.30
C VAL A 108 -19.81 -15.42 2.98
N VAL A 109 -19.84 -14.37 2.16
CA VAL A 109 -21.05 -13.71 1.66
C VAL A 109 -20.96 -13.61 0.15
N GLY A 110 -21.69 -14.49 -0.55
CA GLY A 110 -21.58 -14.62 -2.00
C GLY A 110 -20.17 -15.04 -2.41
N THR A 111 -19.49 -14.19 -3.17
CA THR A 111 -18.09 -14.37 -3.61
C THR A 111 -17.07 -13.59 -2.77
N SER A 112 -17.50 -12.96 -1.67
CA SER A 112 -16.66 -12.15 -0.79
C SER A 112 -16.72 -12.66 0.67
N ARG A 113 -16.05 -11.96 1.58
CA ARG A 113 -16.02 -12.26 3.01
C ARG A 113 -16.41 -11.03 3.83
N ARG A 114 -16.89 -11.26 5.05
CA ARG A 114 -17.11 -10.22 6.06
C ARG A 114 -16.61 -10.70 7.43
N ASN A 115 -16.22 -9.77 8.28
CA ASN A 115 -15.96 -10.02 9.69
C ASN A 115 -16.84 -9.08 10.53
N ARG A 116 -17.83 -9.65 11.22
CA ARG A 116 -18.77 -8.85 12.03
C ARG A 116 -18.11 -8.25 13.26
N ARG A 117 -17.15 -8.95 13.88
CA ARG A 117 -16.47 -8.47 15.08
C ARG A 117 -15.60 -7.26 14.77
N GLU A 118 -14.91 -7.27 13.63
CA GLU A 118 -14.14 -6.12 13.14
C GLU A 118 -15.06 -4.91 12.89
N ALA A 119 -16.23 -5.13 12.28
CA ALA A 119 -17.15 -4.05 11.94
C ALA A 119 -17.85 -3.37 13.13
N THR A 120 -17.93 -4.03 14.28
CA THR A 120 -18.64 -3.52 15.47
C THR A 120 -17.75 -2.88 16.52
N ARG A 121 -16.44 -2.75 16.27
CA ARG A 121 -15.50 -2.09 17.19
C ARG A 121 -15.35 -0.60 16.93
#